data_AF-A0A9X0UFU1-F1
#
_entry.id   AF-A0A9X0UFU1-F1
#
_cell.length_a   1.000
_cell.length_b   1.000
_cell.length_c   1.000
_cell.angle_alpha   90.00
_cell.angle_beta   90.00
_cell.angle_gamma   90.00
#
_symmetry.space_group_name_H-M   'P 1'
#
loop_
_entity.id
_entity.type
_entity.pdbx_description
1 polymer ?
#
loop_
_entity_poly.entity_id
_entity_poly.type
_entity_poly.pdbx_seq_one_letter_code
_entity_poly.pdbx_strand_id
1 'polypeptide(L)'
;MGRHFAEIAFTPAVQAEQAALGSRTHYARMAEQGREDSRLSAQEAGFVHERDSFYMATVSATGWPYLQHRGGPPGFVRVLDAETLGFADLTGNRQHVSVGNLAGNDRVALFFMDHANRRRLKLLGHARVVRDDPALLARLTPAGAERLVESAMLVRVAGFEWNCPQHITPRFTAEEWAMIQASAGRAVPG
;
A
#
# COMPACT_ATOMS: atom_id res chain seq x y z
N MET A 1 -10.98 3.12 11.86
CA MET A 1 -9.89 3.94 11.31
C MET A 1 -8.64 3.80 12.17
N GLY A 2 -7.42 3.85 11.63
CA GLY A 2 -6.18 3.86 12.43
C GLY A 2 -5.93 5.22 13.11
N ARG A 3 -5.59 5.23 14.41
CA ARG A 3 -5.42 6.49 15.17
C ARG A 3 -4.27 7.35 14.62
N HIS A 4 -3.07 6.78 14.47
CA HIS A 4 -1.93 7.52 13.89
C HIS A 4 -2.17 7.95 12.45
N PHE A 5 -2.92 7.17 11.65
CA PHE A 5 -3.31 7.62 10.31
C PHE A 5 -4.13 8.90 10.39
N ALA A 6 -5.11 8.97 11.30
CA ALA A 6 -5.91 10.17 11.52
C ALA A 6 -5.08 11.34 12.06
N GLU A 7 -4.11 11.10 12.95
CA GLU A 7 -3.19 12.16 13.44
C GLU A 7 -2.38 12.78 12.30
N ILE A 8 -1.90 11.96 11.36
CA ILE A 8 -1.15 12.45 10.20
C ILE A 8 -2.07 13.12 9.18
N ALA A 9 -3.23 12.53 8.90
CA ALA A 9 -4.09 12.95 7.78
C ALA A 9 -5.10 14.05 8.16
N PHE A 10 -5.60 14.08 9.38
CA PHE A 10 -6.62 15.05 9.83
C PHE A 10 -5.95 16.25 10.47
N THR A 11 -5.18 16.98 9.65
CA THR A 11 -4.56 18.25 10.02
C THR A 11 -5.60 19.29 10.45
N PRO A 12 -5.23 20.40 11.11
CA PRO A 12 -6.18 21.44 11.50
C PRO A 12 -7.06 21.95 10.35
N ALA A 13 -6.49 22.09 9.15
CA ALA A 13 -7.24 22.47 7.95
C ALA A 13 -8.29 21.42 7.56
N VAL A 14 -7.93 20.14 7.58
CA VAL A 14 -8.87 19.04 7.31
C VAL A 14 -9.97 18.97 8.38
N GLN A 15 -9.62 19.20 9.65
CA GLN A 15 -10.60 19.22 10.74
C GLN A 15 -11.58 20.39 10.61
N ALA A 16 -11.11 21.56 10.18
CA ALA A 16 -11.96 22.71 9.89
C ALA A 16 -12.96 22.41 8.77
N GLU A 17 -12.52 21.79 7.68
CA GLU A 17 -13.41 21.33 6.59
C GLU A 17 -14.42 20.29 7.08
N GLN A 18 -13.97 19.31 7.87
CA GLN A 18 -14.87 18.32 8.48
C GLN A 18 -15.92 18.98 9.37
N ALA A 19 -15.58 20.05 10.09
CA ALA A 19 -16.52 20.78 10.93
C ALA A 19 -17.51 21.57 10.08
N ALA A 20 -17.04 22.27 9.06
CA ALA A 20 -17.87 23.04 8.13
C ALA A 20 -18.90 22.16 7.41
N LEU A 21 -18.52 20.91 7.10
CA LEU A 21 -19.38 19.92 6.42
C LEU A 21 -20.09 18.95 7.38
N GLY A 22 -20.02 19.17 8.70
CA GLY A 22 -20.77 18.41 9.71
C GLY A 22 -20.28 16.97 9.97
N SER A 23 -19.09 16.60 9.50
CA SER A 23 -18.51 15.25 9.67
C SER A 23 -17.49 15.12 10.81
N ARG A 24 -17.10 16.24 11.45
CA ARG A 24 -16.02 16.25 12.44
C ARG A 24 -16.25 15.33 13.62
N THR A 25 -17.43 15.37 14.25
CA THR A 25 -17.75 14.54 15.42
C THR A 25 -17.68 13.05 15.08
N HIS A 26 -18.14 12.66 13.89
CA HIS A 26 -18.09 11.27 13.43
C HIS A 26 -16.63 10.80 13.29
N TYR A 27 -15.79 11.57 12.59
CA TYR A 27 -14.40 11.20 12.35
C TYR A 27 -13.51 11.30 13.59
N ALA A 28 -13.79 12.23 14.52
CA ALA A 28 -13.12 12.29 15.81
C ALA A 28 -13.37 11.01 16.62
N ARG A 29 -14.63 10.59 16.75
CA ARG A 29 -15.00 9.33 17.42
C ARG A 29 -14.35 8.12 16.76
N MET A 30 -14.31 8.06 15.42
CA MET A 30 -13.66 6.96 14.71
C MET A 30 -12.14 6.92 14.94
N ALA A 31 -11.48 8.05 15.14
CA ALA A 31 -10.05 8.12 15.46
C ALA A 31 -9.77 7.67 16.90
N GLU A 32 -10.60 8.10 17.84
CA GLU A 32 -10.49 7.73 19.26
C GLU A 32 -10.70 6.22 19.47
N GLN A 33 -11.71 5.66 18.80
CA GLN A 33 -12.00 4.22 18.81
C GLN A 33 -11.07 3.42 17.89
N GLY A 34 -10.24 4.11 17.11
CA GLY A 34 -9.26 3.52 16.23
C GLY A 34 -8.19 2.77 17.00
N ARG A 35 -7.61 1.75 16.36
CA ARG A 35 -6.49 1.04 16.94
C ARG A 35 -5.34 2.02 17.15
N GLU A 36 -4.76 1.98 18.36
CA GLU A 36 -3.76 2.94 18.82
C GLU A 36 -2.44 2.76 18.08
N ASP A 37 -1.95 1.53 17.93
CA ASP A 37 -0.70 1.27 17.23
C ASP A 37 -0.89 1.18 15.70
N SER A 38 0.20 1.42 14.97
CA SER A 38 0.28 1.27 13.51
C SER A 38 0.91 -0.06 13.08
N ARG A 39 0.92 -1.05 13.97
CA ARG A 39 1.57 -2.34 13.73
C ARG A 39 0.72 -3.21 12.81
N LEU A 40 1.23 -3.64 11.68
CA LEU A 40 0.56 -4.55 10.75
C LEU A 40 0.22 -5.86 11.45
N SER A 41 -1.05 -6.24 11.43
CA SER A 41 -1.50 -7.54 11.90
C SER A 41 -1.42 -8.57 10.77
N ALA A 42 -1.82 -9.82 11.07
CA ALA A 42 -1.98 -10.84 10.04
C ALA A 42 -2.96 -10.42 8.93
N GLN A 43 -3.96 -9.57 9.22
CA GLN A 43 -4.91 -9.08 8.24
C GLN A 43 -4.23 -8.18 7.19
N GLU A 44 -3.45 -7.19 7.62
CA GLU A 44 -2.72 -6.31 6.70
C GLU A 44 -1.63 -7.07 5.98
N ALA A 45 -0.90 -7.95 6.68
CA ALA A 45 0.16 -8.74 6.08
C ALA A 45 -0.36 -9.67 4.98
N GLY A 46 -1.45 -10.40 5.25
CA GLY A 46 -2.10 -11.25 4.24
C GLY A 46 -2.61 -10.42 3.06
N PHE A 47 -3.27 -9.29 3.32
CA PHE A 47 -3.74 -8.43 2.25
C PHE A 47 -2.60 -7.89 1.40
N VAL A 48 -1.52 -7.36 1.97
CA VAL A 48 -0.39 -6.86 1.18
C VAL A 48 0.25 -7.98 0.37
N HIS A 49 0.40 -9.17 0.97
CA HIS A 49 1.01 -10.33 0.33
C HIS A 49 0.26 -10.78 -0.93
N GLU A 50 -1.06 -10.73 -0.93
CA GLU A 50 -1.89 -11.13 -2.08
C GLU A 50 -1.89 -10.13 -3.25
N ARG A 51 -1.30 -8.94 -3.09
CA ARG A 51 -1.32 -7.92 -4.15
C ARG A 51 -0.21 -8.20 -5.16
N ASP A 52 -0.58 -8.14 -6.43
CA ASP A 52 0.32 -8.14 -7.59
C ASP A 52 0.76 -6.72 -8.00
N SER A 53 0.18 -5.70 -7.37
CA SER A 53 0.42 -4.31 -7.69
C SER A 53 0.05 -3.36 -6.54
N PHE A 54 0.71 -2.20 -6.52
CA PHE A 54 0.34 -1.07 -5.67
C PHE A 54 0.81 0.25 -6.30
N TYR A 55 0.29 1.36 -5.77
CA TYR A 55 0.78 2.69 -6.12
C TYR A 55 1.60 3.26 -4.97
N MET A 56 2.70 3.91 -5.31
CA MET A 56 3.60 4.58 -4.37
C MET A 56 3.68 6.06 -4.69
N ALA A 57 3.40 6.89 -3.71
CA ALA A 57 3.64 8.32 -3.76
C ALA A 57 4.92 8.69 -3.01
N THR A 58 5.69 9.62 -3.57
CA THR A 58 6.82 10.32 -2.93
C THR A 58 6.64 11.82 -3.12
N VAL A 59 7.44 12.64 -2.45
CA VAL A 59 7.40 14.11 -2.59
C VAL A 59 8.73 14.60 -3.16
N SER A 60 8.68 15.35 -4.25
CA SER A 60 9.88 15.93 -4.85
C SER A 60 10.45 17.06 -3.98
N ALA A 61 11.73 17.40 -4.22
CA ALA A 61 12.35 18.57 -3.60
C ALA A 61 11.65 19.90 -3.96
N THR A 62 10.88 19.92 -5.05
CA THR A 62 10.05 21.06 -5.47
C THR A 62 8.65 21.06 -4.83
N GLY A 63 8.37 20.12 -3.92
CA GLY A 63 7.10 20.01 -3.19
C GLY A 63 5.97 19.31 -3.97
N TRP A 64 6.22 18.84 -5.19
CA TRP A 64 5.22 18.11 -5.98
C TRP A 64 5.08 16.68 -5.49
N PRO A 65 3.84 16.16 -5.32
CA PRO A 65 3.64 14.74 -5.17
C PRO A 65 3.93 14.03 -6.49
N TYR A 66 4.64 12.91 -6.42
CA TYR A 66 4.93 12.03 -7.55
C TYR A 66 4.38 10.65 -7.26
N LEU A 67 3.58 10.10 -8.19
CA LEU A 67 2.92 8.80 -8.06
C LEU A 67 3.45 7.82 -9.10
N GLN A 68 3.72 6.59 -8.68
CA GLN A 68 4.15 5.52 -9.58
C GLN A 68 3.45 4.20 -9.26
N HIS A 69 3.06 3.47 -10.30
CA HIS A 69 2.62 2.08 -10.18
C HIS A 69 3.82 1.14 -10.03
N ARG A 70 3.73 0.20 -9.09
CA ARG A 70 4.70 -0.86 -8.86
C ARG A 70 3.97 -2.21 -8.96
N GLY A 71 4.48 -3.11 -9.80
CA GLY A 71 3.88 -4.41 -10.05
C GLY A 71 4.89 -5.54 -9.90
N GLY A 72 4.39 -6.73 -9.56
CA GLY A 72 5.16 -7.95 -9.39
C GLY A 72 4.25 -9.14 -9.11
N PRO A 73 4.77 -10.37 -9.00
CA PRO A 73 3.96 -11.50 -8.58
C PRO A 73 3.47 -11.31 -7.15
N PRO A 74 2.32 -11.88 -6.74
CA PRO A 74 1.90 -11.91 -5.34
C PRO A 74 3.06 -12.31 -4.40
N GLY A 75 3.22 -11.55 -3.33
CA GLY A 75 4.31 -11.68 -2.37
C GLY A 75 5.59 -10.92 -2.71
N PHE A 76 5.63 -10.14 -3.81
CA PHE A 76 6.76 -9.26 -4.13
C PHE A 76 6.92 -8.10 -3.12
N VAL A 77 5.82 -7.72 -2.45
CA VAL A 77 5.85 -6.89 -1.25
C VAL A 77 5.71 -7.79 -0.04
N ARG A 78 6.67 -7.69 0.88
CA ARG A 78 6.73 -8.51 2.08
C ARG A 78 6.58 -7.65 3.33
N VAL A 79 5.75 -8.09 4.26
CA VAL A 79 5.77 -7.58 5.64
C VAL A 79 6.91 -8.29 6.35
N LEU A 80 7.95 -7.54 6.71
CA LEU A 80 9.19 -8.06 7.31
C LEU A 80 9.06 -8.25 8.82
N ASP A 81 8.29 -7.36 9.44
CA ASP A 81 7.91 -7.37 10.84
C ASP A 81 6.62 -6.55 10.99
N ALA A 82 6.13 -6.42 12.22
CA ALA A 82 4.89 -5.72 12.50
C ALA A 82 4.91 -4.23 12.11
N GLU A 83 6.03 -3.62 11.77
CA GLU A 83 6.14 -2.19 11.48
C GLU A 83 6.81 -1.89 10.13
N THR A 84 7.26 -2.91 9.40
CA THR A 84 8.13 -2.73 8.24
C THR A 84 7.67 -3.56 7.05
N LEU A 85 7.47 -2.90 5.91
CA LEU A 85 7.35 -3.55 4.60
C LEU A 85 8.68 -3.50 3.87
N GLY A 86 8.91 -4.47 2.99
CA GLY A 86 10.05 -4.47 2.07
C GLY A 86 9.66 -4.99 0.70
N PHE A 87 10.26 -4.43 -0.34
CA PHE A 87 10.17 -4.93 -1.71
C PHE A 87 11.46 -4.61 -2.46
N ALA A 88 11.77 -5.39 -3.50
CA ALA A 88 12.90 -5.10 -4.38
C ALA A 88 12.56 -3.96 -5.34
N ASP A 89 13.47 -3.00 -5.48
CA ASP A 89 13.47 -2.01 -6.56
C ASP A 89 14.22 -2.62 -7.74
N LEU A 90 13.46 -2.95 -8.79
CA LEU A 90 13.99 -3.57 -10.00
C LEU A 90 14.31 -2.48 -11.05
N THR A 91 15.30 -2.74 -11.89
CA THR A 91 15.62 -1.94 -13.07
C THR A 91 14.38 -1.78 -13.93
N GLY A 92 13.87 -0.55 -13.99
CA GLY A 92 12.72 -0.18 -14.81
C GLY A 92 13.09 0.80 -15.92
N ASN A 93 12.29 1.85 -16.06
CA ASN A 93 12.48 2.92 -17.05
C ASN A 93 13.66 3.88 -16.73
N ARG A 94 14.43 3.61 -15.67
CA ARG A 94 15.60 4.37 -15.22
C ARG A 94 15.37 5.87 -14.94
N GLN A 95 14.13 6.27 -14.64
CA GLN A 95 13.88 7.65 -14.22
C GLN A 95 14.35 7.93 -12.77
N HIS A 96 14.39 6.90 -11.93
CA HIS A 96 14.83 6.95 -10.52
C HIS A 96 14.18 8.06 -9.66
N VAL A 97 13.01 8.57 -10.06
CA VAL A 97 12.35 9.71 -9.40
C VAL A 97 12.05 9.42 -7.93
N SER A 98 11.40 8.29 -7.63
CA SER A 98 11.10 7.93 -6.24
C SER A 98 12.37 7.80 -5.40
N VAL A 99 13.41 7.15 -5.93
CA VAL A 99 14.71 6.99 -5.24
C VAL A 99 15.35 8.35 -4.96
N GLY A 100 15.36 9.26 -5.95
CA GLY A 100 15.90 10.61 -5.78
C GLY A 100 15.11 11.44 -4.77
N ASN A 101 13.77 11.36 -4.82
CA ASN A 101 12.89 12.05 -3.86
C ASN A 101 13.16 11.61 -2.42
N LEU A 102 13.37 10.31 -2.20
CA LEU A 102 13.62 9.73 -0.87
C LEU A 102 14.93 10.22 -0.22
N ALA A 103 15.88 10.73 -0.99
CA ALA A 103 17.10 11.33 -0.43
C ALA A 103 16.82 12.66 0.30
N GLY A 104 15.78 13.40 -0.10
CA GLY A 104 15.41 14.68 0.53
C GLY A 104 14.16 14.60 1.41
N ASN A 105 13.26 13.67 1.15
CA ASN A 105 12.03 13.47 1.93
C ASN A 105 11.67 11.98 1.94
N ASP A 106 11.79 11.35 3.10
CA ASP A 106 11.56 9.92 3.27
C ASP A 106 10.07 9.53 3.33
N ARG A 107 9.16 10.50 3.34
CA ARG A 107 7.71 10.24 3.46
C ARG A 107 7.16 9.61 2.18
N VAL A 108 6.39 8.54 2.36
CA VAL A 108 5.69 7.83 1.30
C VAL A 108 4.24 7.58 1.64
N ALA A 109 3.41 7.48 0.60
CA ALA A 109 2.08 6.89 0.71
C ALA A 109 2.00 5.68 -0.22
N LEU A 110 1.56 4.54 0.30
CA LEU A 110 1.28 3.34 -0.47
C LEU A 110 -0.23 3.14 -0.58
N PHE A 111 -0.68 2.70 -1.75
CA PHE A 111 -2.08 2.45 -2.03
C PHE A 111 -2.25 1.09 -2.68
N PHE A 112 -2.84 0.17 -1.92
CA PHE A 112 -3.10 -1.21 -2.34
C PHE A 112 -4.58 -1.37 -2.67
N MET A 113 -4.88 -1.98 -3.82
CA MET A 113 -6.24 -2.21 -4.30
C MET A 113 -6.54 -3.69 -4.48
N ASP A 114 -7.74 -4.08 -4.07
CA ASP A 114 -8.37 -5.33 -4.41
C ASP A 114 -9.75 -5.00 -4.99
N HIS A 115 -9.83 -4.99 -6.32
CA HIS A 115 -11.04 -4.61 -7.03
C HIS A 115 -12.14 -5.68 -6.87
N ALA A 116 -11.79 -6.96 -6.96
CA ALA A 116 -12.72 -8.07 -6.88
C ALA A 116 -13.51 -8.04 -5.56
N ASN A 117 -12.83 -7.83 -4.43
CA ASN A 117 -13.46 -7.77 -3.11
C ASN A 117 -13.80 -6.34 -2.65
N ARG A 118 -13.54 -5.34 -3.50
CA ARG A 118 -13.78 -3.90 -3.19
C ARG A 118 -13.07 -3.46 -1.92
N ARG A 119 -11.84 -3.93 -1.70
CA ARG A 119 -11.01 -3.58 -0.54
C ARG A 119 -9.86 -2.69 -0.99
N ARG A 120 -9.47 -1.77 -0.11
CA ARG A 120 -8.29 -0.93 -0.33
C ARG A 120 -7.64 -0.57 0.99
N LEU A 121 -6.32 -0.56 0.98
CA LEU A 121 -5.48 -0.21 2.11
C LEU A 121 -4.61 0.99 1.71
N LYS A 122 -4.77 2.10 2.45
CA LYS A 122 -3.88 3.26 2.38
C LYS A 122 -2.86 3.13 3.48
N LEU A 123 -1.59 3.35 3.18
CA LEU A 123 -0.51 3.31 4.16
C LEU A 123 0.35 4.55 4.02
N LEU A 124 0.68 5.19 5.14
CA LEU A 124 1.65 6.28 5.24
C LEU A 124 2.87 5.75 5.98
N GLY A 125 4.05 6.15 5.54
CA GLY A 125 5.28 5.66 6.15
C GLY A 125 6.52 6.42 5.73
N HIS A 126 7.66 5.91 6.20
CA HIS A 126 8.99 6.42 5.90
C HIS A 126 9.76 5.35 5.13
N ALA A 127 10.18 5.66 3.91
CA ALA A 127 10.91 4.73 3.07
C ALA A 127 12.40 5.05 3.03
N ARG A 128 13.23 4.00 3.02
CA ARG A 128 14.66 4.10 2.75
C ARG A 128 15.09 3.09 1.70
N VAL A 129 16.13 3.43 0.97
CA VAL A 129 16.72 2.59 -0.07
C VAL A 129 17.97 1.90 0.47
N VAL A 130 18.04 0.57 0.36
CA VAL A 130 19.15 -0.26 0.83
C VAL A 130 19.79 -0.96 -0.37
N ARG A 131 21.09 -0.73 -0.58
CA ARG A 131 21.86 -1.33 -1.70
C ARG A 131 22.85 -2.38 -1.21
N ASP A 132 23.44 -2.14 -0.04
CA ASP A 132 24.58 -2.91 0.47
C ASP A 132 24.15 -3.99 1.47
N ASP A 133 23.09 -4.74 1.16
CA ASP A 133 22.60 -5.87 1.98
C ASP A 133 22.17 -7.04 1.07
N PRO A 134 23.11 -7.90 0.66
CA PRO A 134 22.82 -9.02 -0.24
C PRO A 134 21.77 -9.99 0.30
N ALA A 135 21.73 -10.20 1.62
CA ALA A 135 20.78 -11.11 2.25
C ALA A 135 19.35 -10.56 2.19
N LEU A 136 19.18 -9.26 2.46
CA LEU A 136 17.90 -8.58 2.32
C LEU A 136 17.44 -8.56 0.85
N LEU A 137 18.35 -8.24 -0.08
CA LEU A 137 18.06 -8.24 -1.51
C LEU A 137 17.58 -9.61 -1.96
N ALA A 138 18.31 -10.68 -1.63
CA ALA A 138 17.90 -12.05 -1.95
C ALA A 138 16.52 -12.40 -1.37
N ARG A 139 16.24 -11.97 -0.13
CA ARG A 139 14.93 -12.22 0.52
C ARG A 139 13.77 -11.50 -0.18
N LEU A 140 14.00 -10.28 -0.66
CA LEU A 140 12.96 -9.42 -1.26
C LEU A 140 12.81 -9.62 -2.78
N THR A 141 13.78 -10.25 -3.42
CA THR A 141 13.78 -10.49 -4.87
C THR A 141 12.74 -11.53 -5.25
N PRO A 142 11.81 -11.22 -6.18
CA PRO A 142 10.95 -12.23 -6.77
C PRO A 142 11.77 -13.23 -7.59
N ALA A 143 11.37 -14.51 -7.59
CA ALA A 143 12.05 -15.55 -8.36
C ALA A 143 12.13 -15.17 -9.85
N GLY A 144 13.32 -15.29 -10.45
CA GLY A 144 13.58 -14.94 -11.85
C GLY A 144 13.86 -13.45 -12.11
N ALA A 145 13.83 -12.60 -11.07
CA ALA A 145 14.14 -11.17 -11.19
C ALA A 145 15.55 -10.80 -10.71
N GLU A 146 16.41 -11.77 -10.39
CA GLU A 146 17.70 -11.57 -9.72
C GLU A 146 18.63 -10.64 -10.49
N ARG A 147 18.59 -10.71 -11.82
CA ARG A 147 19.41 -9.86 -12.69
C ARG A 147 18.91 -8.42 -12.83
N LEU A 148 17.74 -8.12 -12.30
CA LEU A 148 17.09 -6.81 -12.40
C LEU A 148 17.13 -6.05 -11.08
N VAL A 149 17.55 -6.65 -9.97
CA VAL A 149 17.47 -5.99 -8.66
C VAL A 149 18.55 -4.92 -8.53
N GLU A 150 18.15 -3.68 -8.26
CA GLU A 150 19.06 -2.55 -8.03
C GLU A 150 19.21 -2.22 -6.54
N SER A 151 18.12 -2.35 -5.78
CA SER A 151 18.10 -2.07 -4.35
C SER A 151 16.87 -2.69 -3.68
N ALA A 152 16.79 -2.61 -2.36
CA ALA A 152 15.59 -2.86 -1.59
C ALA A 152 14.99 -1.53 -1.11
N MET A 153 13.67 -1.41 -1.19
CA MET A 153 12.93 -0.35 -0.49
C MET A 153 12.35 -0.92 0.80
N LEU A 154 12.67 -0.29 1.92
CA LEU A 154 12.09 -0.60 3.22
C LEU A 154 11.19 0.53 3.65
N VAL A 155 9.95 0.23 4.04
CA VAL A 155 8.96 1.22 4.48
C VAL A 155 8.58 0.94 5.92
N ARG A 156 8.95 1.84 6.83
CA ARG A 156 8.45 1.84 8.20
C ARG A 156 7.08 2.49 8.25
N VAL A 157 6.08 1.78 8.73
CA VAL A 157 4.70 2.21 8.76
C VAL A 157 4.50 3.29 9.83
N ALA A 158 3.94 4.43 9.43
CA ALA A 158 3.54 5.51 10.33
C ALA A 158 2.04 5.45 10.66
N GLY A 159 1.23 4.96 9.73
CA GLY A 159 -0.21 4.76 9.92
C GLY A 159 -0.85 4.15 8.68
N PHE A 160 -1.97 3.46 8.85
CA PHE A 160 -2.73 2.92 7.71
C PHE A 160 -4.23 3.05 7.93
N GLU A 161 -4.98 2.98 6.84
CA GLU A 161 -6.42 3.00 6.87
C GLU A 161 -7.07 2.12 5.81
N TRP A 162 -8.03 1.31 6.28
CA TRP A 162 -9.00 0.61 5.46
C TRP A 162 -10.19 1.51 5.15
N ASN A 163 -10.65 1.54 3.91
CA ASN A 163 -11.76 2.42 3.53
C ASN A 163 -13.11 1.70 3.45
N CYS A 164 -14.18 2.50 3.30
CA CYS A 164 -15.49 2.07 2.83
C CYS A 164 -15.41 1.49 1.39
N PRO A 165 -16.06 0.35 1.09
CA PRO A 165 -16.06 -0.30 -0.23
C PRO A 165 -16.96 0.38 -1.26
N GLN A 166 -17.72 1.41 -0.85
CA GLN A 166 -18.63 2.13 -1.73
C GLN A 166 -17.90 2.70 -2.96
N HIS A 167 -18.57 2.65 -4.11
CA HIS A 167 -18.10 3.14 -5.42
C HIS A 167 -16.85 2.47 -6.00
N ILE A 168 -16.36 1.35 -5.41
CA ILE A 168 -15.36 0.52 -6.07
C ILE A 168 -16.08 -0.43 -7.02
N THR A 169 -15.93 -0.20 -8.32
CA THR A 169 -16.39 -1.13 -9.35
C THR A 169 -15.58 -2.42 -9.26
N PRO A 170 -16.22 -3.58 -9.11
CA PRO A 170 -15.55 -4.86 -9.21
C PRO A 170 -14.84 -5.01 -10.55
N ARG A 171 -13.60 -5.46 -10.52
CA ARG A 171 -12.80 -5.84 -11.68
C ARG A 171 -12.12 -7.16 -11.34
N PHE A 172 -12.06 -8.03 -12.33
CA PHE A 172 -11.52 -9.36 -12.21
C PHE A 172 -10.41 -9.54 -13.22
N THR A 173 -9.37 -10.27 -12.85
CA THR A 173 -8.40 -10.78 -13.82
C THR A 173 -9.08 -11.79 -14.76
N ALA A 174 -8.43 -12.09 -15.88
CA ALA A 174 -8.95 -13.12 -16.79
C ALA A 174 -9.08 -14.49 -16.08
N GLU A 175 -8.15 -14.80 -15.17
CA GLU A 175 -8.15 -16.04 -14.39
C GLU A 175 -9.31 -16.07 -13.38
N GLU A 176 -9.50 -14.99 -12.62
CA GLU A 176 -10.63 -14.86 -11.70
C GLU A 176 -11.97 -14.96 -12.44
N TRP A 177 -12.08 -14.30 -13.59
CA TRP A 177 -13.27 -14.39 -14.43
C TRP A 177 -13.51 -15.82 -14.92
N ALA A 178 -12.48 -16.53 -15.37
CA ALA A 178 -12.60 -17.93 -15.78
C ALA A 178 -13.05 -18.84 -14.62
N MET A 179 -12.53 -18.61 -13.40
CA MET A 179 -12.98 -19.34 -12.20
C MET A 179 -14.44 -19.07 -11.87
N ILE A 180 -14.88 -17.80 -11.95
CA ILE A 180 -16.27 -17.41 -11.73
C ILE A 180 -17.18 -18.13 -12.74
N GLN A 181 -16.81 -18.12 -14.03
CA GLN A 181 -17.57 -18.81 -15.08
C GLN A 181 -17.63 -20.33 -14.85
N ALA A 182 -16.52 -20.95 -14.48
CA ALA A 182 -16.46 -22.38 -14.18
C ALA A 182 -17.31 -22.76 -12.95
N SER A 183 -17.41 -21.88 -11.95
CA SER A 183 -18.28 -22.08 -10.78
C SER A 183 -19.77 -21.89 -11.10
N ALA A 184 -20.09 -20.94 -11.98
CA ALA A 184 -21.47 -20.68 -12.42
C ALA A 184 -22.02 -21.81 -13.31
N GLY A 185 -21.17 -22.43 -14.14
CA GLY A 185 -21.54 -23.59 -14.96
C GLY A 185 -21.78 -24.90 -14.19
N ARG A 186 -21.52 -24.93 -12.88
CA ARG A 186 -21.76 -26.11 -12.01
C ARG A 186 -23.10 -26.10 -11.27
N ALA A 187 -23.90 -25.05 -11.40
CA ALA A 187 -25.27 -24.98 -10.90
C ALA A 187 -26.19 -24.83 -12.13
N VAL A 188 -27.01 -25.78 -12.63
CA VAL A 188 -28.03 -26.74 -12.10
C VAL A 188 -28.46 -27.59 -13.36
N PRO A 189 -29.03 -28.83 -13.34
CA PRO A 189 -30.11 -29.28 -12.44
C PRO A 189 -30.07 -30.69 -11.82
N GLY A 190 -30.63 -30.74 -10.61
CA GLY A 190 -31.41 -31.84 -10.05
C GLY A 190 -32.67 -31.27 -9.41
#